data_AF-X0V6H8-F1
#
_entry.id   AF-X0V6H8-F1
#
_cell.length_a   1.000
_cell.length_b   1.000
_cell.length_c   1.000
_cell.angle_alpha   90.00
_cell.angle_beta   90.00
_cell.angle_gamma   90.00
#
_symmetry.space_group_name_H-M   'P 1'
#
loop_
_entity.id
_entity.type
_entity.pdbx_description
1 polymer ?
#
loop_
_entity_poly.entity_id
_entity_poly.type
_entity_poly.pdbx_seq_one_letter_code
_entity_poly.pdbx_strand_id
1 'polypeptide(L)'
;MRRAVKMLKEAAIRYGRVETLGPVAHNQQLVQQLAEVGVTPVDEPGKVIGGILAISAHGTTPAVLSEIEARGIHVIDTTCPIVRRAQNTARELAEAGYCVIVFGEAEHSEVKGLLGWAGGRGVAALDAAQIDLSSLPLGGEGLTSDRAGEKKHPGCRVGIISQTTQSWPAFVDFVGKLIHAVPSMIAAGGAVLEKGGGERVEKGDLEEIRIVNTLCQTTRRRQEAALELATRSQLMIVIGGRNSANTKRLAELCSPVVETHLVEGVGEVE
;
A
#
# COMPACT_ATOMS: atom_id res chain seq x y z
N MET A 1 2.70 12.60 8.15
CA MET A 1 3.95 13.33 7.80
C MET A 1 4.45 14.26 8.91
N ARG A 2 3.73 15.31 9.32
CA ARG A 2 4.20 16.23 10.40
C ARG A 2 4.65 15.49 11.68
N ARG A 3 3.87 14.48 12.10
CA ARG A 3 4.23 13.58 13.21
C ARG A 3 5.56 12.88 12.98
N ALA A 4 5.77 12.27 11.82
CA ALA A 4 7.00 11.56 11.48
C ALA A 4 8.23 12.49 11.53
N VAL A 5 8.13 13.67 10.91
CA VAL A 5 9.21 14.68 10.95
C VAL A 5 9.52 15.12 12.37
N LYS A 6 8.49 15.36 13.20
CA LYS A 6 8.68 15.72 14.62
C LYS A 6 9.43 14.61 15.37
N MET A 7 8.97 13.36 15.25
CA MET A 7 9.60 12.20 15.91
C MET A 7 11.06 12.03 15.49
N LEU A 8 11.37 12.20 14.20
CA LEU A 8 12.74 12.08 13.69
C LEU A 8 13.65 13.19 14.21
N LYS A 9 13.17 14.44 14.27
CA LYS A 9 13.93 15.55 14.84
C LYS A 9 14.20 15.34 16.34
N GLU A 10 13.20 14.90 17.10
CA GLU A 10 13.35 14.58 18.52
C GLU A 10 14.31 13.40 18.74
N ALA A 11 14.26 12.39 17.87
CA ALA A 11 15.17 11.26 17.90
C ALA A 11 16.62 11.67 17.59
N ALA A 12 16.82 12.52 16.58
CA ALA A 12 18.15 13.01 16.25
C ALA A 12 18.76 13.86 17.37
N ILE A 13 17.94 14.69 18.04
CA ILE A 13 18.37 15.42 19.24
C ILE A 13 18.80 14.45 20.36
N ARG A 14 18.03 13.37 20.57
CA ARG A 14 18.26 12.43 21.67
C ARG A 14 19.45 11.51 21.41
N TYR A 15 19.62 11.04 20.18
CA TYR A 15 20.52 9.95 19.85
C TYR A 15 21.64 10.34 18.87
N GLY A 16 21.64 11.58 18.36
CA GLY A 16 22.57 12.03 17.33
C GLY A 16 22.17 11.50 15.95
N ARG A 17 22.76 10.38 15.53
CA ARG A 17 22.51 9.80 14.20
C ARG A 17 21.26 8.92 14.22
N VAL A 18 20.35 9.17 13.29
CA VAL A 18 19.17 8.33 13.03
C VAL A 18 19.16 7.96 11.56
N GLU A 19 19.10 6.67 11.25
CA GLU A 19 18.95 6.21 9.88
C GLU A 19 17.47 5.96 9.58
N THR A 20 16.98 6.28 8.37
CA THR A 20 15.60 5.94 7.97
C THR A 20 15.61 4.83 6.93
N LEU A 21 14.70 3.86 7.03
CA LEU A 21 14.55 2.85 5.98
C LEU A 21 13.86 3.48 4.77
N GLY A 22 14.64 3.72 3.72
CA GLY A 22 14.28 4.58 2.60
C GLY A 22 14.08 6.04 3.02
N PRO A 23 13.68 6.91 2.06
CA PRO A 23 13.36 8.29 2.37
C PRO A 23 12.10 8.38 3.25
N VAL A 24 12.09 9.28 4.24
CA VAL A 24 10.93 9.49 5.13
C VAL A 24 9.64 9.84 4.36
N ALA A 25 9.79 10.50 3.22
CA ALA A 25 8.74 10.94 2.32
C ALA A 25 9.31 11.09 0.90
N HIS A 26 8.44 11.06 -0.10
CA HIS A 26 8.79 11.43 -1.47
C HIS A 26 8.90 12.95 -1.64
N ASN A 27 9.79 13.59 -0.87
CA ASN A 27 10.12 15.01 -0.90
C ASN A 27 11.61 15.20 -0.61
N GLN A 28 12.39 15.49 -1.66
CA GLN A 28 13.84 15.56 -1.58
C GLN A 28 14.34 16.70 -0.69
N GLN A 29 13.67 17.86 -0.71
CA GLN A 29 14.01 19.00 0.15
C GLN A 29 13.85 18.64 1.62
N LEU A 30 12.77 17.93 1.99
CA LEU A 30 12.57 17.46 3.36
C LEU A 30 13.66 16.45 3.76
N VAL A 31 14.05 15.55 2.86
CA VAL A 31 15.12 14.58 3.12
C VAL A 31 16.45 15.30 3.37
N GLN A 32 16.78 16.32 2.57
CA GLN A 32 17.99 17.13 2.75
C GLN A 32 17.98 17.90 4.08
N GLN A 33 16.87 18.56 4.41
CA GLN A 33 16.69 19.27 5.69
C GLN A 33 16.81 18.34 6.91
N LEU A 34 16.41 17.08 6.76
CA LEU A 34 16.55 16.08 7.81
C LEU A 34 17.98 15.55 7.92
N ALA A 35 18.69 15.43 6.80
CA ALA A 35 20.11 15.05 6.81
C ALA A 35 20.99 16.07 7.54
N GLU A 36 20.71 17.37 7.39
CA GLU A 36 21.40 18.45 8.11
C GLU A 36 21.30 18.33 9.63
N VAL A 37 20.24 17.70 10.14
CA VAL A 37 20.02 17.49 11.57
C VAL A 37 20.34 16.06 12.01
N GLY A 38 21.01 15.25 11.19
CA GLY A 38 21.51 13.92 11.54
C GLY A 38 20.59 12.75 11.18
N VAL A 39 19.58 12.97 10.32
CA VAL A 39 18.64 11.92 9.87
C VAL A 39 18.89 11.57 8.40
N THR A 40 19.42 10.39 8.12
CA THR A 40 19.82 10.00 6.75
C THR A 40 19.17 8.69 6.30
N PRO A 41 18.73 8.56 5.03
CA PRO A 41 18.14 7.32 4.54
C PRO A 41 19.18 6.23 4.29
N VAL A 42 18.77 4.98 4.50
CA VAL A 42 19.47 3.75 4.09
C VAL A 42 18.50 2.84 3.34
N ASP A 43 19.00 2.06 2.39
CA ASP A 43 18.12 1.23 1.54
C ASP A 43 17.62 -0.04 2.26
N GLU A 44 18.40 -0.56 3.19
CA GLU A 44 18.16 -1.85 3.84
C GLU A 44 18.70 -1.88 5.27
N PRO A 45 18.12 -2.70 6.18
CA PRO A 45 18.57 -2.80 7.58
C PRO A 45 20.04 -3.19 7.75
N GLY A 46 20.60 -3.96 6.80
CA GLY A 46 22.00 -4.38 6.82
C GLY A 46 23.03 -3.25 6.68
N LYS A 47 22.62 -2.08 6.20
CA LYS A 47 23.49 -0.90 6.03
C LYS A 47 23.48 0.05 7.22
N VAL A 48 22.71 -0.24 8.27
CA VAL A 48 22.58 0.60 9.47
C VAL A 48 23.89 0.61 10.26
N ILE A 49 24.45 1.79 10.51
CA ILE A 49 25.69 1.98 11.27
C ILE A 49 25.41 2.49 12.69
N GLY A 50 24.42 3.37 12.84
CA GLY A 50 24.15 4.09 14.10
C GLY A 50 23.36 3.28 15.14
N GLY A 51 22.95 2.06 14.81
CA GLY A 51 22.15 1.20 15.68
C GLY A 51 20.71 1.68 15.89
N ILE A 52 20.30 2.80 15.28
CA ILE A 52 18.96 3.37 15.35
C ILE A 52 18.41 3.51 13.95
N LEU A 53 17.30 2.82 13.69
CA LEU A 53 16.60 2.82 12.42
C LEU A 53 15.16 3.29 12.61
N ALA A 54 14.77 4.29 11.85
CA ALA A 54 13.39 4.75 11.78
C ALA A 54 12.68 4.15 10.56
N ILE A 55 11.49 3.61 10.79
CA ILE A 55 10.60 3.16 9.72
C ILE A 55 9.90 4.40 9.16
N SER A 56 9.87 4.55 7.84
CA SER A 56 9.21 5.69 7.17
C SER A 56 7.70 5.75 7.43
N ALA A 57 7.05 6.86 7.07
CA ALA A 57 5.62 7.01 7.24
C ALA A 57 4.79 6.00 6.40
N HIS A 58 5.38 5.40 5.38
CA HIS A 58 4.78 4.36 4.52
C HIS A 58 4.82 2.96 5.14
N GLY A 59 5.49 2.80 6.29
CA GLY A 59 5.66 1.51 6.94
C GLY A 59 6.65 0.60 6.20
N THR A 60 6.68 -0.66 6.62
CA THR A 60 7.53 -1.71 6.04
C THR A 60 6.85 -3.08 6.19
N THR A 61 7.49 -4.13 5.65
CA THR A 61 7.00 -5.51 5.68
C THR A 61 7.33 -6.23 7.00
N PRO A 62 6.60 -7.30 7.36
CA PRO A 62 6.95 -8.13 8.53
C PRO A 62 8.35 -8.75 8.46
N ALA A 63 8.82 -9.12 7.25
CA ALA A 63 10.15 -9.68 7.04
C ALA A 63 11.26 -8.68 7.43
N VAL A 64 11.10 -7.42 7.03
CA VAL A 64 12.04 -6.35 7.39
C VAL A 64 12.01 -6.07 8.89
N LEU A 65 10.83 -6.09 9.53
CA LEU A 65 10.74 -5.96 10.99
C LEU A 65 11.48 -7.08 11.72
N SER A 66 11.34 -8.32 11.23
CA SER A 66 12.02 -9.50 11.79
C SER A 66 13.55 -9.39 11.61
N GLU A 67 14.02 -8.89 10.46
CA GLU A 67 15.44 -8.64 10.23
C GLU A 67 16.01 -7.59 11.20
N ILE A 68 15.27 -6.50 11.40
CA ILE A 68 15.66 -5.43 12.33
C ILE A 68 15.78 -5.96 13.77
N GLU A 69 14.80 -6.74 14.21
CA GLU A 69 14.80 -7.37 15.54
C GLU A 69 15.97 -8.34 15.69
N ALA A 70 16.21 -9.21 14.70
CA ALA A 70 17.33 -10.16 14.71
C ALA A 70 18.71 -9.47 14.79
N ARG A 71 18.82 -8.24 14.28
CA ARG A 71 20.05 -7.43 14.35
C ARG A 71 20.16 -6.60 15.64
N GLY A 72 19.14 -6.58 16.50
CA GLY A 72 19.13 -5.77 17.72
C GLY A 72 19.14 -4.26 17.45
N ILE A 73 18.66 -3.81 16.29
CA ILE A 73 18.60 -2.39 15.94
C ILE A 73 17.45 -1.73 16.68
N HIS A 74 17.69 -0.57 17.31
CA HIS A 74 16.65 0.19 17.97
C HIS A 74 15.71 0.86 16.94
N VAL A 75 14.42 0.58 17.03
CA VAL A 75 13.42 1.06 16.06
C VAL A 75 12.69 2.30 16.52
N ILE A 76 12.56 3.26 15.62
CA ILE A 76 11.65 4.40 15.73
C ILE A 76 10.56 4.29 14.66
N ASP A 77 9.39 3.80 15.04
CA ASP A 77 8.31 3.58 14.08
C ASP A 77 7.53 4.88 13.79
N THR A 78 7.82 5.50 12.64
CA THR A 78 7.11 6.71 12.20
C THR A 78 5.93 6.43 11.28
N THR A 79 5.56 5.16 11.09
CA THR A 79 4.44 4.72 10.23
C THR A 79 3.19 5.54 10.52
N CYS A 80 2.53 6.00 9.46
CA CYS A 80 1.27 6.72 9.56
C CYS A 80 0.21 5.81 10.20
N PRO A 81 -0.57 6.25 11.20
CA PRO A 81 -1.63 5.42 11.80
C PRO A 81 -2.66 4.88 10.80
N ILE A 82 -2.90 5.60 9.71
CA ILE A 82 -3.82 5.17 8.63
C ILE A 82 -3.18 4.03 7.82
N VAL A 83 -1.89 4.15 7.51
CA VAL A 83 -1.12 3.08 6.84
C VAL A 83 -1.04 1.84 7.75
N ARG A 84 -0.76 2.03 9.05
CA ARG A 84 -0.78 0.94 10.04
C ARG A 84 -2.12 0.21 10.05
N ARG A 85 -3.24 0.94 10.00
CA ARG A 85 -4.57 0.35 9.91
C ARG A 85 -4.73 -0.47 8.63
N ALA A 86 -4.29 0.04 7.49
CA ALA A 86 -4.35 -0.68 6.22
C ALA A 86 -3.50 -1.96 6.23
N GLN A 87 -2.31 -1.92 6.84
CA GLN A 87 -1.45 -3.09 7.04
C GLN A 87 -2.12 -4.14 7.94
N ASN A 88 -2.75 -3.71 9.03
CA ASN A 88 -3.51 -4.61 9.90
C ASN A 88 -4.71 -5.22 9.17
N THR A 89 -5.44 -4.44 8.37
CA THR A 89 -6.52 -4.96 7.53
C THR A 89 -6.02 -6.00 6.53
N ALA A 90 -4.89 -5.75 5.85
CA ALA A 90 -4.30 -6.72 4.92
C ALA A 90 -3.95 -8.05 5.64
N ARG A 91 -3.34 -7.96 6.81
CA ARG A 91 -3.02 -9.11 7.67
C ARG A 91 -4.28 -9.87 8.09
N GLU A 92 -5.28 -9.17 8.63
CA GLU A 92 -6.54 -9.76 9.12
C GLU A 92 -7.33 -10.44 8.01
N LEU A 93 -7.35 -9.86 6.80
CA LEU A 93 -7.96 -10.50 5.62
C LEU A 93 -7.19 -11.76 5.24
N ALA A 94 -5.86 -11.71 5.17
CA ALA A 94 -5.04 -12.87 4.81
C ALA A 94 -5.16 -14.00 5.85
N GLU A 95 -5.14 -13.68 7.15
CA GLU A 95 -5.34 -14.62 8.27
C GLU A 95 -6.75 -15.25 8.24
N ALA A 96 -7.75 -14.50 7.78
CA ALA A 96 -9.10 -15.01 7.56
C ALA A 96 -9.28 -15.79 6.24
N GLY A 97 -8.19 -16.04 5.50
CA GLY A 97 -8.18 -16.86 4.28
C GLY A 97 -8.60 -16.13 3.01
N TYR A 98 -8.67 -14.79 3.02
CA TYR A 98 -8.96 -14.02 1.82
C TYR A 98 -7.72 -13.88 0.93
N CYS A 99 -7.95 -13.83 -0.38
CA CYS A 99 -7.00 -13.23 -1.31
C CYS A 99 -7.17 -11.71 -1.28
N VAL A 100 -6.08 -11.01 -0.98
CA VAL A 100 -6.08 -9.58 -0.74
C VAL A 100 -5.69 -8.84 -2.02
N ILE A 101 -6.62 -8.09 -2.58
CA ILE A 101 -6.39 -7.19 -3.70
C ILE A 101 -6.17 -5.79 -3.16
N VAL A 102 -5.02 -5.19 -3.49
CA VAL A 102 -4.66 -3.83 -3.12
C VAL A 102 -4.80 -2.93 -4.34
N PHE A 103 -5.80 -2.03 -4.33
CA PHE A 103 -5.89 -0.97 -5.33
C PHE A 103 -4.80 0.08 -5.09
N GLY A 104 -3.76 0.07 -5.92
CA GLY A 104 -2.61 0.96 -5.79
C GLY A 104 -1.44 0.59 -6.71
N GLU A 105 -0.42 1.44 -6.69
CA GLU A 105 0.82 1.25 -7.48
C GLU A 105 1.66 0.11 -6.87
N ALA A 106 1.79 -1.03 -7.57
CA ALA A 106 2.49 -2.22 -7.06
C ALA A 106 3.94 -1.94 -6.58
N GLU A 107 4.64 -1.02 -7.27
CA GLU A 107 6.02 -0.66 -6.94
C GLU A 107 6.16 0.33 -5.77
N HIS A 108 5.07 0.92 -5.30
CA HIS A 108 5.09 1.91 -4.23
C HIS A 108 5.40 1.28 -2.87
N SER A 109 6.25 1.93 -2.06
CA SER A 109 6.71 1.42 -0.75
C SER A 109 5.57 1.03 0.20
N GLU A 110 4.54 1.87 0.29
CA GLU A 110 3.31 1.58 1.06
C GLU A 110 2.63 0.28 0.58
N VAL A 111 2.49 0.08 -0.74
CA VAL A 111 1.83 -1.09 -1.33
C VAL A 111 2.66 -2.35 -1.13
N LYS A 112 3.98 -2.28 -1.33
CA LYS A 112 4.92 -3.36 -0.97
C LYS A 112 4.78 -3.75 0.51
N GLY A 113 4.63 -2.75 1.38
CA GLY A 113 4.28 -2.95 2.79
C GLY A 113 3.01 -3.77 2.95
N LEU A 114 1.89 -3.30 2.38
CA LEU A 114 0.58 -3.99 2.46
C LEU A 114 0.65 -5.44 1.95
N LEU A 115 1.31 -5.67 0.81
CA LEU A 115 1.50 -7.01 0.24
C LEU A 115 2.33 -7.91 1.17
N GLY A 116 3.36 -7.37 1.81
CA GLY A 116 4.13 -8.10 2.83
C GLY A 116 3.29 -8.53 4.03
N TRP A 117 2.34 -7.69 4.46
CA TRP A 117 1.39 -8.04 5.54
C TRP A 117 0.31 -9.03 5.09
N ALA A 118 0.03 -9.11 3.78
CA ALA A 118 -0.88 -10.11 3.21
C ALA A 118 -0.24 -11.51 3.07
N GLY A 119 1.04 -11.69 3.39
CA GLY A 119 1.67 -13.01 3.55
C GLY A 119 1.62 -13.92 2.31
N GLY A 120 1.79 -13.34 1.11
CA GLY A 120 1.74 -14.09 -0.15
C GLY A 120 0.33 -14.36 -0.69
N ARG A 121 -0.72 -13.92 0.01
CA ARG A 121 -2.12 -13.91 -0.47
C ARG A 121 -2.51 -12.60 -1.15
N GLY A 122 -1.53 -11.72 -1.40
CA GLY A 122 -1.75 -10.34 -1.85
C GLY A 122 -1.37 -10.11 -3.31
N VAL A 123 -2.15 -9.31 -4.03
CA VAL A 123 -1.81 -8.75 -5.35
C VAL A 123 -2.19 -7.27 -5.40
N ALA A 124 -1.47 -6.46 -6.16
CA ALA A 124 -1.76 -5.03 -6.31
C ALA A 124 -1.85 -4.63 -7.78
N ALA A 125 -2.82 -3.76 -8.10
CA ALA A 125 -2.94 -3.16 -9.42
C ALA A 125 -3.71 -1.83 -9.36
N LEU A 126 -3.58 -1.05 -10.44
CA LEU A 126 -4.42 0.12 -10.71
C LEU A 126 -5.57 -0.20 -11.68
N ASP A 127 -5.47 -1.31 -12.41
CA ASP A 127 -6.52 -1.78 -13.32
C ASP A 127 -6.94 -3.20 -12.95
N ALA A 128 -8.24 -3.45 -12.88
CA ALA A 128 -8.81 -4.77 -12.58
C ALA A 128 -8.38 -5.81 -13.63
N ALA A 129 -8.13 -5.41 -14.88
CA ALA A 129 -7.65 -6.30 -15.93
C ALA A 129 -6.23 -6.85 -15.68
N GLN A 130 -5.45 -6.22 -14.79
CA GLN A 130 -4.09 -6.65 -14.42
C GLN A 130 -4.08 -7.66 -13.27
N ILE A 131 -5.24 -7.92 -12.66
CA ILE A 131 -5.34 -8.83 -11.52
C ILE A 131 -5.38 -10.28 -12.01
N ASP A 132 -4.40 -11.06 -11.57
CA ASP A 132 -4.38 -12.50 -11.75
C ASP A 132 -4.52 -13.22 -10.40
N LEU A 133 -5.68 -13.82 -10.18
CA LEU A 133 -5.98 -14.62 -8.99
C LEU A 133 -5.55 -16.09 -9.12
N SER A 134 -5.05 -16.51 -10.29
CA SER A 134 -4.61 -17.88 -10.48
C SER A 134 -3.38 -18.22 -9.63
N SER A 135 -2.48 -17.24 -9.46
CA SER A 135 -1.20 -17.34 -8.74
C SER A 135 -1.31 -17.28 -7.22
N LEU A 136 -2.48 -16.90 -6.67
CA LEU A 136 -2.70 -16.78 -5.23
C LEU A 136 -3.25 -18.08 -4.64
N PRO A 137 -2.89 -18.42 -3.39
CA PRO A 137 -3.51 -19.54 -2.70
C PRO A 137 -4.98 -19.21 -2.41
N LEU A 138 -5.87 -19.64 -3.29
CA LEU A 138 -7.33 -19.53 -3.11
C LEU A 138 -7.78 -20.67 -2.18
N GLY A 139 -8.47 -20.33 -1.10
CA GLY A 139 -8.99 -21.28 -0.11
C GLY A 139 -8.28 -21.21 1.25
N GLY A 140 -9.06 -21.48 2.30
CA GLY A 140 -8.55 -21.69 3.66
C GLY A 140 -7.89 -23.06 3.79
N GLU A 141 -6.98 -23.22 4.76
CA GLU A 141 -6.49 -24.56 5.13
C GLU A 141 -7.65 -25.32 5.81
N GLY A 142 -8.23 -26.29 5.10
CA GLY A 142 -9.25 -27.18 5.68
C GLY A 142 -10.27 -27.66 4.64
N LEU A 143 -10.38 -28.97 4.48
CA LEU A 143 -11.54 -29.61 3.87
C LEU A 143 -12.71 -29.46 4.85
N THR A 144 -13.77 -28.75 4.48
CA THR A 144 -15.02 -28.77 5.26
C THR A 144 -15.86 -29.94 4.75
N SER A 145 -16.24 -30.87 5.64
CA SER A 145 -17.17 -31.94 5.32
C SER A 145 -18.60 -31.48 5.55
N ASP A 146 -19.42 -31.52 4.51
CA ASP A 146 -20.85 -31.30 4.59
C ASP A 146 -21.50 -32.43 5.41
N ARG A 147 -22.72 -32.22 5.94
CA ARG A 147 -23.48 -33.28 6.67
C ARG A 147 -23.71 -34.55 5.82
N ALA A 148 -23.52 -34.47 4.50
CA ALA A 148 -23.64 -35.56 3.54
C ALA A 148 -22.31 -36.29 3.24
N GLY A 149 -21.18 -35.87 3.82
CA GLY A 149 -19.87 -36.51 3.59
C GLY A 149 -19.19 -36.12 2.27
N GLU A 150 -19.74 -35.18 1.51
CA GLU A 150 -19.05 -34.56 0.38
C GLU A 150 -17.93 -33.63 0.88
N LYS A 151 -16.72 -33.86 0.37
CA LYS A 151 -15.57 -32.98 0.59
C LYS A 151 -15.73 -31.74 -0.29
N LYS A 152 -16.29 -30.65 0.24
CA LYS A 152 -16.36 -29.39 -0.50
C LYS A 152 -15.09 -28.59 -0.28
N HIS A 153 -14.44 -28.19 -1.38
CA HIS A 153 -13.29 -27.30 -1.28
C HIS A 153 -13.75 -25.92 -0.77
N PRO A 154 -12.97 -25.27 0.10
CA PRO A 154 -13.31 -23.94 0.61
C PRO A 154 -13.43 -22.96 -0.57
N GLY A 155 -14.51 -22.18 -0.59
CA GLY A 155 -14.78 -21.21 -1.64
C GLY A 155 -13.71 -20.11 -1.68
N CYS A 156 -13.62 -19.44 -2.82
CA CYS A 156 -12.72 -18.30 -2.97
C CYS A 156 -13.29 -17.07 -2.27
N ARG A 157 -12.53 -16.49 -1.34
CA ARG A 157 -12.88 -15.23 -0.66
C ARG A 157 -11.90 -14.14 -1.06
N VAL A 158 -12.42 -12.98 -1.45
CA VAL A 158 -11.62 -11.85 -1.97
C VAL A 158 -11.79 -10.63 -1.08
N GLY A 159 -10.67 -10.12 -0.54
CA GLY A 159 -10.62 -8.91 0.25
C GLY A 159 -10.04 -7.77 -0.58
N ILE A 160 -10.69 -6.61 -0.64
CA ILE A 160 -10.22 -5.47 -1.43
C ILE A 160 -9.91 -4.30 -0.49
N ILE A 161 -8.68 -3.82 -0.55
CA ILE A 161 -8.21 -2.62 0.14
C ILE A 161 -7.56 -1.66 -0.86
N SER A 162 -7.14 -0.48 -0.40
CA SER A 162 -6.51 0.53 -1.24
C SER A 162 -5.28 1.19 -0.60
N GLN A 163 -4.33 1.59 -1.42
CA GLN A 163 -3.28 2.53 -1.05
C GLN A 163 -3.91 3.85 -0.58
N THR A 164 -3.44 4.38 0.55
CA THR A 164 -4.07 5.46 1.30
C THR A 164 -4.15 6.79 0.53
N THR A 165 -3.32 6.98 -0.49
CA THR A 165 -3.23 8.19 -1.33
C THR A 165 -4.05 8.14 -2.62
N GLN A 166 -4.73 7.02 -2.91
CA GLN A 166 -5.61 6.91 -4.06
C GLN A 166 -6.86 7.80 -3.92
N SER A 167 -7.57 8.01 -5.03
CA SER A 167 -8.80 8.79 -5.02
C SER A 167 -10.05 7.92 -4.87
N TRP A 168 -11.08 8.46 -4.24
CA TRP A 168 -12.37 7.78 -4.10
C TRP A 168 -13.00 7.38 -5.44
N PRO A 169 -13.09 8.25 -6.48
CA PRO A 169 -13.68 7.86 -7.76
C PRO A 169 -12.95 6.70 -8.44
N ALA A 170 -11.62 6.73 -8.45
CA ALA A 170 -10.82 5.66 -9.05
C ALA A 170 -10.98 4.33 -8.30
N PHE A 171 -11.05 4.37 -6.97
CA PHE A 171 -11.29 3.18 -6.17
C PHE A 171 -12.66 2.57 -6.43
N VAL A 172 -13.71 3.40 -6.54
CA VAL A 172 -15.07 2.93 -6.86
C VAL A 172 -15.14 2.30 -8.26
N ASP A 173 -14.53 2.94 -9.26
CA ASP A 173 -14.44 2.39 -10.62
C ASP A 173 -13.70 1.05 -10.65
N PHE A 174 -12.54 0.97 -9.99
CA PHE A 174 -11.77 -0.26 -9.86
C PHE A 174 -12.58 -1.39 -9.23
N VAL A 175 -13.24 -1.12 -8.09
CA VAL A 175 -14.08 -2.10 -7.38
C VAL A 175 -15.26 -2.55 -8.27
N GLY A 176 -15.91 -1.62 -8.97
CA GLY A 176 -17.01 -1.94 -9.88
C GLY A 176 -16.58 -2.91 -10.98
N LYS A 177 -15.47 -2.62 -11.67
CA LYS A 177 -14.89 -3.50 -12.69
C LYS A 177 -14.50 -4.85 -12.11
N LEU A 178 -13.91 -4.86 -10.92
CA LEU A 178 -13.41 -6.07 -10.28
C LEU A 178 -14.54 -7.02 -9.86
N ILE A 179 -15.65 -6.50 -9.32
CA ILE A 179 -16.82 -7.33 -8.95
C ILE A 179 -17.34 -8.13 -10.16
N HIS A 180 -17.30 -7.55 -11.36
CA HIS A 180 -17.72 -8.23 -12.58
C HIS A 180 -16.67 -9.23 -13.11
N ALA A 181 -15.38 -8.97 -12.87
CA ALA A 181 -14.29 -9.78 -13.39
C ALA A 181 -13.90 -10.96 -12.49
N VAL A 182 -14.02 -10.83 -11.16
CA VAL A 182 -13.60 -11.87 -10.20
C VAL A 182 -14.27 -13.24 -10.45
N PRO A 183 -15.59 -13.32 -10.71
CA PRO A 183 -16.22 -14.61 -11.00
C PRO A 183 -15.60 -15.34 -12.19
N SER A 184 -15.31 -14.62 -13.28
CA SER A 184 -14.69 -15.21 -14.47
C SER A 184 -13.21 -15.52 -14.25
N MET A 185 -12.47 -14.72 -13.46
CA MET A 185 -11.08 -14.99 -13.08
C MET A 185 -10.97 -16.29 -12.27
N ILE A 186 -11.90 -16.54 -11.35
CA ILE A 186 -11.95 -17.76 -10.54
C ILE A 186 -12.27 -18.96 -11.42
N ALA A 187 -13.27 -18.84 -12.32
CA ALA A 187 -13.64 -19.89 -13.26
C ALA A 187 -12.52 -20.23 -14.27
N ALA A 188 -11.83 -19.21 -14.79
CA ALA A 188 -10.74 -19.38 -15.78
C ALA A 188 -9.46 -19.96 -15.16
N GLY A 189 -9.23 -19.73 -13.87
CA GLY A 189 -8.10 -20.30 -13.12
C GLY A 189 -8.24 -21.77 -12.72
N GLY A 190 -9.25 -22.48 -13.26
CA GLY A 190 -9.51 -23.90 -13.02
C GLY A 190 -8.48 -24.82 -13.67
N ALA A 191 -7.24 -24.83 -13.18
CA ALA A 191 -6.28 -25.93 -13.38
C ALA A 191 -5.06 -25.84 -12.40
N VAL A 192 -4.96 -26.85 -11.53
CA VAL A 192 -3.73 -27.45 -10.94
C VAL A 192 -2.96 -26.69 -9.84
N LEU A 193 -3.08 -27.18 -8.60
CA LEU A 193 -1.95 -27.29 -7.68
C LEU A 193 -1.67 -28.78 -7.43
N GLU A 194 -0.62 -29.31 -8.05
CA GLU A 194 -0.08 -30.63 -7.71
C GLU A 194 0.64 -30.54 -6.37
N LYS A 195 0.10 -31.17 -5.32
CA LYS A 195 0.91 -31.72 -4.25
C LYS A 195 0.82 -33.25 -4.34
N GLY A 196 1.88 -33.84 -4.89
CA GLY A 196 2.22 -35.28 -4.87
C GLY A 196 1.07 -36.22 -4.52
N GLY A 197 0.31 -36.65 -5.53
CA GLY A 197 -0.77 -37.62 -5.33
C GLY A 197 -1.95 -37.53 -6.29
N GLY A 198 -1.78 -37.12 -7.55
CA GLY A 198 -2.76 -37.38 -8.63
C GLY A 198 -4.20 -36.85 -8.46
N GLU A 199 -4.51 -36.04 -7.45
CA GLU A 199 -5.85 -35.52 -7.21
C GLU A 199 -6.02 -34.16 -7.90
N ARG A 200 -6.87 -34.09 -8.93
CA ARG A 200 -7.27 -32.82 -9.58
C ARG A 200 -8.22 -32.08 -8.64
N VAL A 201 -7.76 -30.94 -8.12
CA VAL A 201 -8.58 -30.06 -7.28
C VAL A 201 -9.29 -29.03 -8.16
N GLU A 202 -10.62 -29.09 -8.20
CA GLU A 202 -11.45 -28.01 -8.76
C GLU A 202 -11.44 -26.81 -7.81
N LYS A 203 -11.15 -25.61 -8.34
CA LYS A 203 -11.19 -24.35 -7.57
C LYS A 203 -12.65 -24.05 -7.21
N GLY A 204 -12.94 -23.81 -5.94
CA GLY A 204 -14.29 -23.50 -5.46
C GLY A 204 -14.81 -22.16 -5.99
N ASP A 205 -16.14 -22.01 -6.04
CA ASP A 205 -16.84 -20.79 -6.42
C ASP A 205 -16.46 -19.58 -5.53
N LEU A 206 -16.74 -18.37 -6.02
CA LEU A 206 -16.65 -17.15 -5.21
C LEU A 206 -17.67 -17.19 -4.06
N GLU A 207 -17.19 -17.16 -2.82
CA GLU A 207 -18.01 -17.20 -1.62
C GLU A 207 -18.31 -15.80 -1.07
N GLU A 208 -17.29 -14.94 -0.99
CA GLU A 208 -17.43 -13.62 -0.40
C GLU A 208 -16.47 -12.61 -1.04
N ILE A 209 -16.96 -11.39 -1.30
CA ILE A 209 -16.14 -10.22 -1.56
C ILE A 209 -16.28 -9.26 -0.38
N ARG A 210 -15.16 -8.90 0.25
CA ARG A 210 -15.09 -7.92 1.33
C ARG A 210 -14.33 -6.69 0.89
N ILE A 211 -14.99 -5.56 0.81
CA ILE A 211 -14.37 -4.28 0.45
C ILE A 211 -14.13 -3.47 1.73
N VAL A 212 -12.88 -3.11 1.99
CA VAL A 212 -12.50 -2.29 3.15
C VAL A 212 -11.85 -1.01 2.64
N ASN A 213 -12.51 0.12 2.89
CA ASN A 213 -11.97 1.43 2.52
C ASN A 213 -10.83 1.83 3.46
N THR A 214 -9.60 1.76 2.95
CA THR A 214 -8.38 2.17 3.64
C THR A 214 -7.85 3.53 3.16
N LEU A 215 -8.62 4.29 2.39
CA LEU A 215 -8.24 5.62 1.91
C LEU A 215 -8.11 6.62 3.05
N CYS A 216 -7.13 7.52 2.93
CA CYS A 216 -6.91 8.57 3.92
C CYS A 216 -7.88 9.74 3.74
N GLN A 217 -8.70 10.03 4.76
CA GLN A 217 -9.61 11.18 4.74
C GLN A 217 -8.89 12.52 4.57
N THR A 218 -7.69 12.67 5.14
CA THR A 218 -6.91 13.91 4.96
C THR A 218 -6.47 14.10 3.51
N THR A 219 -6.11 13.01 2.82
CA THR A 219 -5.80 13.06 1.39
C THR A 219 -7.03 13.44 0.58
N ARG A 220 -8.19 12.84 0.89
CA ARG A 220 -9.46 13.17 0.22
C ARG A 220 -9.82 14.65 0.37
N ARG A 221 -9.77 15.20 1.58
CA ARG A 221 -10.06 16.62 1.84
C ARG A 221 -9.11 17.56 1.07
N ARG A 222 -7.84 17.17 0.90
CA ARG A 222 -6.88 17.96 0.09
C ARG A 222 -7.22 17.90 -1.40
N GLN A 223 -7.64 16.75 -1.90
CA GLN A 223 -8.08 16.59 -3.29
C GLN A 223 -9.34 17.42 -3.56
N GLU A 224 -10.34 17.35 -2.67
CA GLU A 224 -11.56 18.16 -2.73
C GLU A 224 -11.23 19.67 -2.71
N ALA A 225 -10.40 20.12 -1.76
CA ALA A 225 -9.99 21.52 -1.66
C ALA A 225 -9.15 22.00 -2.86
N ALA A 226 -8.29 21.14 -3.41
CA ALA A 226 -7.49 21.48 -4.59
C ALA A 226 -8.38 21.64 -5.83
N LEU A 227 -9.39 20.79 -5.99
CA LEU A 227 -10.36 20.88 -7.07
C LEU A 227 -11.21 22.15 -6.95
N GLU A 228 -11.69 22.48 -5.74
CA GLU A 228 -12.42 23.73 -5.50
C GLU A 228 -11.54 24.95 -5.84
N LEU A 229 -10.28 24.95 -5.42
CA LEU A 229 -9.34 26.02 -5.76
C LEU A 229 -9.11 26.10 -7.28
N ALA A 230 -8.95 24.97 -7.96
CA ALA A 230 -8.75 24.91 -9.40
C ALA A 230 -9.93 25.54 -10.17
N THR A 231 -11.17 25.28 -9.75
CA THR A 231 -12.37 25.87 -10.40
C THR A 231 -12.46 27.39 -10.29
N ARG A 232 -11.70 28.00 -9.36
CA ARG A 232 -11.71 29.44 -9.07
C ARG A 232 -10.41 30.14 -9.45
N SER A 233 -9.48 29.42 -10.07
CA SER A 233 -8.14 29.91 -10.40
C SER A 233 -7.94 29.91 -11.92
N GLN A 234 -7.07 30.80 -12.41
CA GLN A 234 -6.65 30.83 -13.82
C GLN A 234 -5.46 29.89 -14.10
N LEU A 235 -4.71 29.53 -13.05
CA LEU A 235 -3.55 28.66 -13.08
C LEU A 235 -3.45 27.91 -11.76
N MET A 236 -3.05 26.64 -11.80
CA MET A 236 -2.73 25.85 -10.62
C MET A 236 -1.27 25.45 -10.60
N ILE A 237 -0.61 25.69 -9.46
CA ILE A 237 0.77 25.23 -9.22
C ILE A 237 0.72 24.24 -8.05
N VAL A 238 1.04 22.98 -8.33
CA VAL A 238 1.08 21.90 -7.33
C VAL A 238 2.51 21.66 -6.91
N ILE A 239 2.83 22.04 -5.67
CA ILE A 239 4.19 21.95 -5.13
C ILE A 239 4.40 20.60 -4.43
N GLY A 240 5.42 19.85 -4.87
CA GLY A 240 5.89 18.66 -4.16
C GLY A 240 6.69 17.71 -5.04
N GLY A 241 7.25 16.67 -4.42
CA GLY A 241 8.13 15.75 -5.12
C GLY A 241 7.45 14.98 -6.25
N ARG A 242 8.13 14.81 -7.39
CA ARG A 242 7.61 14.07 -8.57
C ARG A 242 7.33 12.60 -8.26
N ASN A 243 8.01 12.03 -7.27
CA ASN A 243 7.78 10.66 -6.82
C ASN A 243 6.66 10.52 -5.77
N SER A 244 6.00 11.61 -5.39
CA SER A 244 4.90 11.58 -4.42
C SER A 244 3.57 11.24 -5.12
N ALA A 245 3.00 10.07 -4.81
CA ALA A 245 1.69 9.65 -5.31
C ALA A 245 0.60 10.69 -5.01
N ASN A 246 0.61 11.29 -3.80
CA ASN A 246 -0.35 12.35 -3.46
C ASN A 246 -0.15 13.61 -4.33
N THR A 247 1.09 14.00 -4.62
CA THR A 247 1.38 15.22 -5.41
C THR A 247 0.97 15.03 -6.86
N LYS A 248 1.37 13.91 -7.48
CA LYS A 248 0.91 13.52 -8.81
C LYS A 248 -0.61 13.54 -8.91
N ARG A 249 -1.27 12.95 -7.92
CA ARG A 249 -2.73 12.88 -7.93
C ARG A 249 -3.40 14.25 -7.85
N LEU A 250 -2.87 15.18 -7.06
CA LEU A 250 -3.39 16.54 -7.02
C LEU A 250 -3.26 17.24 -8.37
N ALA A 251 -2.11 17.08 -9.06
CA ALA A 251 -1.91 17.65 -10.39
C ALA A 251 -2.89 17.06 -11.43
N GLU A 252 -3.03 15.72 -11.46
CA GLU A 252 -3.96 15.01 -12.35
C GLU A 252 -5.43 15.39 -12.13
N LEU A 253 -5.81 15.70 -10.88
CA LEU A 253 -7.18 16.10 -10.56
C LEU A 253 -7.48 17.53 -11.01
N CYS A 254 -6.48 18.43 -10.94
CA CYS A 254 -6.65 19.83 -11.31
C CYS A 254 -6.49 20.07 -12.82
N SER A 255 -5.66 19.29 -13.50
CA SER A 255 -5.33 19.49 -14.92
C SER A 255 -6.52 19.48 -15.90
N PRO A 256 -7.63 18.74 -15.67
CA PRO A 256 -8.81 18.82 -16.54
C PRO A 256 -9.65 20.08 -16.29
N VAL A 257 -9.43 20.79 -15.18
CA VAL A 257 -10.21 21.96 -14.77
C VAL A 257 -9.52 23.26 -15.17
N VAL A 258 -8.20 23.32 -15.00
CA VAL A 258 -7.37 24.51 -15.25
C VAL A 258 -5.95 24.08 -15.59
N GLU A 259 -5.23 24.91 -16.34
CA GLU A 259 -3.80 24.73 -16.57
C GLU A 259 -3.08 24.49 -15.23
N THR A 260 -2.37 23.36 -15.14
CA THR A 260 -1.81 22.87 -13.90
C THR A 260 -0.36 22.44 -14.09
N HIS A 261 0.55 22.99 -13.29
CA HIS A 261 1.97 22.67 -13.29
C HIS A 261 2.38 22.00 -11.98
N LEU A 262 3.10 20.88 -12.08
CA LEU A 262 3.74 20.22 -10.93
C LEU A 262 5.19 20.68 -10.84
N VAL A 263 5.52 21.33 -9.72
CA VAL A 263 6.85 21.88 -9.46
C VAL A 263 7.45 21.36 -8.16
N GLU A 264 8.77 21.12 -8.14
CA GLU A 264 9.49 20.76 -6.90
C GLU A 264 10.03 21.99 -6.15
N GLY A 265 10.27 23.10 -6.86
CA GLY A 265 10.83 24.31 -6.26
C GLY A 265 10.58 25.57 -7.08
N VAL A 266 10.97 26.73 -6.52
CA VAL A 266 10.72 28.04 -7.13
C VAL A 266 11.36 28.23 -8.50
N GLY A 267 12.50 27.56 -8.75
CA GLY A 267 13.21 27.67 -10.03
C GLY A 267 12.53 26.96 -11.21
N GLU A 268 11.42 26.25 -10.98
CA GLU A 268 10.63 25.59 -12.04
C GLU A 268 9.40 26.41 -12.44
N VAL A 269 9.19 27.58 -11.83
CA VAL A 269 8.10 28.49 -12.18
C VAL A 269 8.67 29.54 -13.14
N GLU A 270 8.28 29.45 -14.41
CA GLU A 270 8.61 30.42 -15.48
C GLU A 270 7.52 31.50 -15.61
#